data_AF-A0AAE0XCF1-F1
#
_entry.id   AF-A0AAE0XCF1-F1
#
_cell.length_a   1.000
_cell.length_b   1.000
_cell.length_c   1.000
_cell.angle_alpha   90.00
_cell.angle_beta   90.00
_cell.angle_gamma   90.00
#
_symmetry.space_group_name_H-M   'P 1'
#
loop_
_entity.id
_entity.type
_entity.pdbx_description
1 polymer ?
#
loop_
_entity_poly.entity_id
_entity_poly.type
_entity_poly.pdbx_seq_one_letter_code
_entity_poly.pdbx_strand_id
1 'polypeptide(L)'
;MRHNVLAPVALAAASLLSGTAYAARVCGTGTGTFQYRLLDLRYDSPDPSKNNGLSTVAASLGSSTTPLYECVVQWPEAWAGWYKGGNGTDIIWSDCIWTGAGAGSDTTVSFAVDWRKKIAYVAHTFACSDKQGTDGLATGSVALEISCSTADDNSFCAPKITSTGARPDIRISTTQQVLKPQGNAKCDDNAKQYQSWRVDKWTRLIEMAPGSTSAHPLPLKSDSGPAFVLRNLAGGGAVFSCTSDSSGQMNSTFLGVCKSTTSVLGNETTAARFSFDPKLDLVTLEQDWDCGSGSVFEAVGVAYMQAACDRRFNSDVFVCTSEPVWVGTATF
;
A
#
# COMPACT_ATOMS: atom_id res chain seq x y z
N MET A 1 28.04 -56.99 -22.11
CA MET A 1 26.71 -56.64 -21.54
C MET A 1 26.89 -55.48 -20.56
N ARG A 2 25.98 -54.51 -20.62
CA ARG A 2 25.78 -53.34 -19.73
C ARG A 2 26.84 -52.21 -19.81
N HIS A 3 26.56 -51.23 -20.66
CA HIS A 3 26.96 -49.83 -20.45
C HIS A 3 25.80 -49.12 -19.76
N ASN A 4 26.02 -48.60 -18.54
CA ASN A 4 25.09 -47.68 -17.89
C ASN A 4 25.39 -46.26 -18.39
N VAL A 5 24.46 -45.68 -19.15
CA VAL A 5 24.48 -44.27 -19.53
C VAL A 5 23.75 -43.50 -18.44
N LEU A 6 24.49 -42.70 -17.66
CA LEU A 6 23.94 -41.64 -16.82
C LEU A 6 23.60 -40.46 -17.73
N ALA A 7 22.31 -40.22 -17.94
CA ALA A 7 21.82 -38.99 -18.55
C ALA A 7 21.77 -37.88 -17.48
N PRO A 8 22.30 -36.66 -17.74
CA PRO A 8 22.04 -35.52 -16.89
C PRO A 8 20.61 -35.02 -17.16
N VAL A 9 19.74 -35.13 -16.16
CA VAL A 9 18.46 -34.44 -16.12
C VAL A 9 18.75 -32.95 -15.93
N ALA A 10 18.72 -32.18 -17.03
CA ALA A 10 18.72 -30.74 -16.98
C ALA A 10 17.38 -30.28 -16.37
N LEU A 11 17.39 -29.90 -15.09
CA LEU A 11 16.32 -29.07 -14.52
C LEU A 11 16.41 -27.69 -15.17
N ALA A 12 15.63 -27.50 -16.24
CA ALA A 12 15.24 -26.17 -16.67
C ALA A 12 14.33 -25.58 -15.59
N ALA A 13 14.91 -24.79 -14.68
CA ALA A 13 14.15 -23.88 -13.84
C ALA A 13 13.55 -22.80 -14.75
N ALA A 14 12.37 -23.06 -15.28
CA ALA A 14 11.55 -22.04 -15.91
C ALA A 14 11.15 -21.05 -14.82
N SER A 15 11.90 -19.94 -14.74
CA SER A 15 11.52 -18.75 -14.01
C SER A 15 10.19 -18.25 -14.56
N LEU A 16 9.10 -18.55 -13.86
CA LEU A 16 7.77 -18.04 -14.14
C LEU A 16 7.78 -16.52 -13.96
N LEU A 17 7.90 -15.84 -15.10
CA LEU A 17 7.30 -14.56 -15.48
C LEU A 17 6.99 -13.60 -14.32
N SER A 18 7.96 -12.73 -14.00
CA SER A 18 7.68 -11.38 -13.50
C SER A 18 7.01 -10.59 -14.63
N GLY A 19 5.68 -10.58 -14.65
CA GLY A 19 4.93 -9.77 -15.60
C GLY A 19 5.06 -8.31 -15.21
N THR A 20 5.84 -7.54 -15.99
CA THR A 20 6.03 -6.09 -15.84
C THR A 20 4.69 -5.37 -15.84
N ALA A 21 4.14 -5.09 -14.67
CA ALA A 21 2.90 -4.36 -14.50
C ALA A 21 3.23 -2.87 -14.36
N TYR A 22 2.70 -2.05 -15.28
CA TYR A 22 2.94 -0.60 -15.34
C TYR A 22 1.78 0.16 -14.70
N ALA A 23 2.05 1.08 -13.78
CA ALA A 23 1.01 1.93 -13.17
C ALA A 23 1.31 3.40 -13.38
N ALA A 24 0.52 4.04 -14.21
CA ALA A 24 0.88 5.25 -14.92
C ALA A 24 0.71 6.57 -14.15
N ARG A 25 1.55 7.59 -14.41
CA ARG A 25 1.56 8.46 -15.62
C ARG A 25 2.94 9.11 -15.81
N VAL A 26 3.39 9.25 -17.06
CA VAL A 26 4.55 10.10 -17.43
C VAL A 26 4.05 11.53 -17.61
N CYS A 27 4.66 12.49 -16.92
CA CYS A 27 4.35 13.90 -17.13
C CYS A 27 5.12 14.39 -18.37
N GLY A 28 4.51 14.27 -19.54
CA GLY A 28 5.13 14.63 -20.83
C GLY A 28 5.86 13.48 -21.52
N THR A 29 6.92 13.78 -22.29
CA THR A 29 7.68 12.80 -23.08
C THR A 29 8.94 12.26 -22.38
N GLY A 30 9.20 12.66 -21.14
CA GLY A 30 10.44 12.31 -20.43
C GLY A 30 10.25 11.26 -19.33
N THR A 31 11.15 10.29 -19.24
CA THR A 31 11.24 9.37 -18.09
C THR A 31 11.91 10.08 -16.91
N GLY A 32 11.12 10.58 -15.96
CA GLY A 32 11.66 11.09 -14.70
C GLY A 32 12.11 9.96 -13.77
N THR A 33 13.17 10.21 -13.02
CA THR A 33 13.64 9.35 -11.93
C THR A 33 13.66 10.15 -10.64
N PHE A 34 13.10 9.61 -9.57
CA PHE A 34 13.25 10.16 -8.23
C PHE A 34 14.14 9.22 -7.42
N GLN A 35 14.93 9.78 -6.49
CA GLN A 35 15.83 9.00 -5.66
C GLN A 35 15.50 9.23 -4.19
N TYR A 36 15.29 8.12 -3.48
CA TYR A 36 15.04 8.08 -2.05
C TYR A 36 16.18 7.33 -1.36
N ARG A 37 16.79 7.95 -0.37
CA ARG A 37 17.79 7.34 0.49
C ARG A 37 17.07 6.76 1.71
N LEU A 38 17.25 5.48 1.98
CA LEU A 38 16.77 4.84 3.19
C LEU A 38 17.73 5.17 4.33
N LEU A 39 17.30 6.05 5.23
CA LEU A 39 18.07 6.57 6.36
C LEU A 39 18.04 5.63 7.55
N ASP A 40 16.87 5.03 7.79
CA ASP A 40 16.67 3.97 8.77
C ASP A 40 15.63 2.97 8.28
N LEU A 41 15.76 1.73 8.73
CA LEU A 41 14.76 0.69 8.55
C LEU A 41 14.84 -0.27 9.73
N ARG A 42 13.70 -0.49 10.36
CA ARG A 42 13.55 -1.43 11.45
C ARG A 42 12.32 -2.29 11.21
N TYR A 43 12.49 -3.59 11.42
CA TYR A 43 11.40 -4.54 11.53
C TYR A 43 11.42 -5.11 12.94
N ASP A 44 10.30 -4.95 13.62
CA ASP A 44 10.03 -5.47 14.96
C ASP A 44 8.97 -6.56 14.86
N SER A 45 9.23 -7.72 15.43
CA SER A 45 8.23 -8.78 15.57
C SER A 45 8.33 -9.39 16.96
N PRO A 46 7.22 -9.82 17.57
CA PRO A 46 7.27 -10.70 18.72
C PRO A 46 7.90 -12.05 18.37
N ASP A 47 8.10 -12.91 19.37
CA ASP A 47 8.67 -14.24 19.20
C ASP A 47 7.89 -15.03 18.12
N PRO A 48 8.56 -15.36 16.99
CA PRO A 48 7.93 -16.08 15.89
C PRO A 48 7.37 -17.45 16.27
N SER A 49 7.81 -18.02 17.39
CA SER A 49 7.30 -19.28 17.91
C SER A 49 5.87 -19.18 18.46
N LYS A 50 5.43 -17.98 18.86
CA LYS A 50 4.10 -17.73 19.45
C LYS A 50 3.04 -17.38 18.39
N ASN A 51 3.45 -16.79 17.27
CA ASN A 51 2.62 -16.52 16.08
C ASN A 51 1.27 -15.86 16.38
N ASN A 52 1.23 -14.97 17.37
CA ASN A 52 0.00 -14.36 17.89
C ASN A 52 0.10 -12.84 18.05
N GLY A 53 1.15 -12.21 17.51
CA GLY A 53 1.36 -10.78 17.62
C GLY A 53 1.46 -10.06 16.28
N LEU A 54 1.77 -8.77 16.35
CA LEU A 54 1.89 -7.88 15.21
C LEU A 54 3.37 -7.61 14.93
N SER A 55 3.77 -7.71 13.66
CA SER A 55 5.04 -7.17 13.22
C SER A 55 4.85 -5.72 12.75
N THR A 56 5.83 -4.88 13.04
CA THR A 56 5.88 -3.48 12.61
C THR A 56 7.12 -3.25 11.77
N VAL A 57 6.97 -2.53 10.67
CA VAL A 57 8.09 -1.93 9.95
C VAL A 57 8.03 -0.43 10.11
N ALA A 58 9.16 0.17 10.46
CA ALA A 58 9.37 1.61 10.43
C ALA A 58 10.54 1.90 9.48
N ALA A 59 10.34 2.82 8.56
CA ALA A 59 11.34 3.23 7.58
C ALA A 59 11.41 4.76 7.50
N SER A 60 12.63 5.28 7.51
CA SER A 60 12.89 6.71 7.33
C SER A 60 13.51 6.93 5.95
N LEU A 61 12.88 7.72 5.10
CA LEU A 61 13.33 8.03 3.74
C LEU A 61 13.74 9.51 3.65
N GLY A 62 14.84 9.79 2.96
CA GLY A 62 15.24 11.15 2.60
C GLY A 62 15.35 11.32 1.09
N SER A 63 14.92 12.46 0.57
CA SER A 63 15.15 12.86 -0.82
C SER A 63 15.96 14.16 -0.88
N SER A 64 16.34 14.59 -2.08
CA SER A 64 17.02 15.89 -2.27
C SER A 64 16.13 17.09 -1.94
N THR A 65 14.80 16.92 -1.93
CA THR A 65 13.83 18.01 -1.74
C THR A 65 13.12 17.93 -0.39
N THR A 66 12.92 16.72 0.14
CA THR A 66 12.26 16.48 1.41
C THR A 66 13.21 15.73 2.31
N PRO A 67 13.64 16.31 3.44
CA PRO A 67 14.74 15.76 4.21
C PRO A 67 14.37 14.49 5.00
N LEU A 68 13.08 14.28 5.30
CA LEU A 68 12.64 13.12 6.08
C LEU A 68 11.16 12.78 5.86
N TYR A 69 10.90 11.54 5.43
CA TYR A 69 9.61 10.87 5.50
C TYR A 69 9.71 9.70 6.46
N GLU A 70 8.68 9.47 7.28
CA GLU A 70 8.55 8.30 8.14
C GLU A 70 7.38 7.45 7.66
N CYS A 71 7.67 6.21 7.29
CA CYS A 71 6.66 5.24 6.86
C CYS A 71 6.55 4.15 7.93
N VAL A 72 5.34 3.93 8.45
CA VAL A 72 5.09 2.92 9.47
C VAL A 72 3.95 2.03 9.02
N VAL A 73 4.19 0.72 9.05
CA VAL A 73 3.19 -0.28 8.69
C VAL A 73 3.19 -1.40 9.71
N GLN A 74 2.01 -1.92 10.04
CA GLN A 74 1.83 -3.01 10.99
C GLN A 74 0.93 -4.09 10.38
N TRP A 75 1.23 -5.36 10.68
CA TRP A 75 0.43 -6.51 10.25
C TRP A 75 0.59 -7.70 11.20
N PRO A 76 -0.35 -8.68 11.19
CA PRO A 76 -0.16 -9.96 11.88
C PRO A 76 1.12 -10.67 11.44
N GLU A 77 1.94 -11.12 12.38
CA GLU A 77 3.27 -11.67 12.10
C GLU A 77 3.30 -12.73 10.99
N ALA A 78 2.32 -13.65 11.01
CA ALA A 78 2.19 -14.72 10.03
C ALA A 78 2.14 -14.26 8.57
N TRP A 79 1.86 -12.98 8.32
CA TRP A 79 1.64 -12.40 7.00
C TRP A 79 2.97 -12.04 6.34
N ALA A 80 3.98 -11.63 7.12
CA ALA A 80 5.29 -11.21 6.63
C ALA A 80 5.20 -10.17 5.48
N GLY A 81 4.33 -9.17 5.64
CA GLY A 81 4.10 -8.09 4.67
C GLY A 81 3.04 -8.37 3.60
N TRP A 82 2.42 -9.56 3.61
CA TRP A 82 1.41 -9.98 2.63
C TRP A 82 0.06 -10.23 3.28
N TYR A 83 -0.98 -9.51 2.86
CA TYR A 83 -2.34 -9.72 3.34
C TYR A 83 -2.81 -11.16 3.06
N LYS A 84 -3.15 -11.91 4.12
CA LYS A 84 -3.62 -13.30 4.02
C LYS A 84 -5.14 -13.44 3.90
N GLY A 85 -5.92 -12.36 3.95
CA GLY A 85 -7.37 -12.43 3.76
C GLY A 85 -7.80 -12.67 2.31
N GLY A 86 -6.85 -12.70 1.35
CA GLY A 86 -7.04 -13.12 -0.04
C GLY A 86 -6.16 -14.33 -0.41
N ASN A 87 -5.58 -14.34 -1.63
CA ASN A 87 -4.71 -15.42 -2.12
C ASN A 87 -3.29 -15.41 -1.52
N GLY A 88 -3.03 -14.55 -0.51
CA GLY A 88 -1.70 -14.36 0.06
C GLY A 88 -0.73 -13.65 -0.89
N THR A 89 -1.26 -12.88 -1.82
CA THR A 89 -0.54 -12.25 -2.92
C THR A 89 -0.58 -10.74 -2.87
N ASP A 90 -1.17 -10.07 -1.89
CA ASP A 90 -1.26 -8.60 -1.88
C ASP A 90 -0.31 -7.98 -0.87
N ILE A 91 0.54 -7.08 -1.34
CA ILE A 91 1.50 -6.35 -0.50
C ILE A 91 0.76 -5.23 0.24
N ILE A 92 1.11 -5.03 1.52
CA ILE A 92 0.49 -3.98 2.34
C ILE A 92 1.26 -2.68 2.13
N TRP A 93 0.60 -1.70 1.52
CA TRP A 93 1.12 -0.34 1.35
C TRP A 93 0.86 0.50 2.59
N SER A 94 1.72 1.48 2.83
CA SER A 94 1.55 2.51 3.86
C SER A 94 2.00 3.85 3.30
N ASP A 95 1.35 4.92 3.70
CA ASP A 95 1.81 6.26 3.47
C ASP A 95 3.07 6.58 4.28
N CYS A 96 3.89 7.49 3.75
CA CYS A 96 5.03 8.02 4.47
C CYS A 96 4.69 9.45 4.92
N ILE A 97 4.57 9.64 6.22
CA ILE A 97 4.26 10.93 6.82
C ILE A 97 5.53 11.79 6.86
N TRP A 98 5.43 13.01 6.38
CA TRP A 98 6.49 14.00 6.56
C TRP A 98 6.52 14.51 8.01
N THR A 99 7.69 14.51 8.64
CA THR A 99 7.84 14.79 10.09
C THR A 99 8.11 16.25 10.45
N GLY A 100 7.89 17.21 9.54
CA GLY A 100 7.99 18.62 9.90
C GLY A 100 9.39 19.24 9.82
N ALA A 101 10.45 18.43 9.67
CA ALA A 101 11.79 18.95 9.41
C ALA A 101 11.88 19.37 7.94
N GLY A 102 12.08 20.66 7.65
CA GLY A 102 12.23 21.18 6.29
C GLY A 102 10.98 21.85 5.68
N ALA A 103 10.99 22.14 4.39
CA ALA A 103 9.91 22.86 3.69
C ALA A 103 9.05 21.95 2.78
N GLY A 104 9.02 20.65 3.05
CA GLY A 104 8.29 19.69 2.20
C GLY A 104 6.85 19.51 2.68
N SER A 105 5.87 19.64 1.79
CA SER A 105 4.46 19.29 2.03
C SER A 105 4.04 18.07 1.22
N ASP A 106 5.02 17.24 0.84
CA ASP A 106 4.83 16.18 -0.12
C ASP A 106 4.27 14.94 0.58
N THR A 107 2.98 14.66 0.39
CA THR A 107 2.26 13.52 1.00
C THR A 107 2.08 12.35 0.04
N THR A 108 2.88 12.33 -1.03
CA THR A 108 2.63 11.48 -2.20
C THR A 108 3.50 10.24 -2.24
N VAL A 109 4.34 10.04 -1.22
CA VAL A 109 5.26 8.92 -1.10
C VAL A 109 4.62 7.81 -0.26
N SER A 110 4.66 6.59 -0.78
CA SER A 110 4.20 5.39 -0.10
C SER A 110 5.26 4.31 -0.12
N PHE A 111 5.22 3.46 0.88
CA PHE A 111 6.21 2.43 1.14
C PHE A 111 5.54 1.09 1.42
N ALA A 112 6.20 0.02 1.00
CA ALA A 112 5.80 -1.34 1.28
C ALA A 112 7.02 -2.25 1.41
N VAL A 113 6.87 -3.37 2.12
CA VAL A 113 7.95 -4.35 2.30
C VAL A 113 7.44 -5.76 2.08
N ASP A 114 8.05 -6.47 1.13
CA ASP A 114 7.99 -7.92 1.04
C ASP A 114 9.04 -8.51 1.99
N TRP A 115 8.61 -8.85 3.21
CA TRP A 115 9.53 -9.37 4.22
C TRP A 115 10.03 -10.78 3.91
N ARG A 116 9.36 -11.52 3.03
CA ARG A 116 9.78 -12.87 2.62
C ARG A 116 10.95 -12.80 1.65
N LYS A 117 10.87 -11.89 0.67
CA LYS A 117 11.95 -11.67 -0.31
C LYS A 117 12.97 -10.62 0.15
N LYS A 118 12.70 -9.93 1.27
CA LYS A 118 13.50 -8.81 1.76
C LYS A 118 13.59 -7.70 0.72
N ILE A 119 12.46 -7.26 0.17
CA ILE A 119 12.40 -6.19 -0.81
C ILE A 119 11.61 -5.04 -0.23
N ALA A 120 12.17 -3.83 -0.27
CA ALA A 120 11.43 -2.59 -0.03
C ALA A 120 10.97 -2.01 -1.35
N TYR A 121 9.76 -1.45 -1.35
CA TYR A 121 9.14 -0.77 -2.49
C TYR A 121 8.83 0.67 -2.10
N VAL A 122 8.99 1.57 -3.07
CA VAL A 122 8.57 2.97 -2.94
C VAL A 122 7.70 3.32 -4.13
N ALA A 123 6.60 4.00 -3.86
CA ALA A 123 5.77 4.67 -4.85
C ALA A 123 5.78 6.17 -4.57
N HIS A 124 5.78 6.98 -5.61
CA HIS A 124 5.75 8.43 -5.54
C HIS A 124 4.73 8.93 -6.58
N THR A 125 3.65 9.53 -6.11
CA THR A 125 2.69 10.24 -6.98
C THR A 125 3.07 11.71 -7.08
N PHE A 126 2.77 12.42 -8.16
CA PHE A 126 3.15 13.85 -8.25
C PHE A 126 2.31 14.56 -9.30
N ALA A 127 1.98 15.84 -9.08
CA ALA A 127 1.20 16.59 -10.05
C ALA A 127 2.02 16.87 -11.33
N CYS A 128 1.50 16.49 -12.49
CA CYS A 128 2.17 16.68 -13.78
C CYS A 128 2.28 18.14 -14.22
N SER A 129 1.62 19.06 -13.52
CA SER A 129 1.56 20.49 -13.89
C SER A 129 1.12 20.74 -15.33
N ASP A 130 0.50 19.75 -15.96
CA ASP A 130 -0.31 19.97 -17.14
C ASP A 130 -1.56 20.71 -16.69
N LYS A 131 -2.03 21.67 -17.48
CA LYS A 131 -3.23 22.47 -17.13
C LYS A 131 -4.52 21.61 -16.99
N GLN A 132 -4.39 20.29 -17.13
CA GLN A 132 -5.41 19.27 -17.02
C GLN A 132 -5.49 18.68 -15.60
N GLY A 133 -4.50 18.96 -14.75
CA GLY A 133 -4.49 18.51 -13.35
C GLY A 133 -4.25 17.02 -13.22
N THR A 134 -3.40 16.43 -14.06
CA THR A 134 -3.09 15.00 -13.98
C THR A 134 -2.01 14.69 -12.97
N ASP A 135 -2.06 13.48 -12.40
CA ASP A 135 -1.08 12.96 -11.44
C ASP A 135 -0.19 11.91 -12.11
N GLY A 136 1.13 12.06 -12.00
CA GLY A 136 2.15 11.07 -12.34
C GLY A 136 2.37 10.04 -11.25
N LEU A 137 3.00 8.92 -11.63
CA LEU A 137 3.40 7.86 -10.71
C LEU A 137 4.80 7.35 -11.10
N ALA A 138 5.68 7.26 -10.11
CA ALA A 138 6.97 6.62 -10.22
C ALA A 138 7.11 5.57 -9.11
N THR A 139 7.64 4.41 -9.47
CA THR A 139 7.83 3.30 -8.52
C THR A 139 9.24 2.74 -8.60
N GLY A 140 9.72 2.21 -7.48
CA GLY A 140 11.05 1.64 -7.36
C GLY A 140 11.09 0.56 -6.29
N SER A 141 12.13 -0.27 -6.35
CA SER A 141 12.36 -1.29 -5.34
C SER A 141 13.84 -1.49 -5.08
N VAL A 142 14.18 -2.03 -3.92
CA VAL A 142 15.54 -2.41 -3.55
C VAL A 142 15.52 -3.68 -2.71
N ALA A 143 16.47 -4.58 -2.96
CA ALA A 143 16.72 -5.70 -2.08
C ALA A 143 17.39 -5.20 -0.79
N LEU A 144 16.97 -5.76 0.33
CA LEU A 144 17.43 -5.40 1.66
C LEU A 144 18.33 -6.51 2.19
N GLU A 145 19.58 -6.16 2.48
CA GLU A 145 20.44 -7.01 3.30
C GLU A 145 20.15 -6.73 4.77
N ILE A 146 19.47 -7.65 5.43
CA ILE A 146 18.99 -7.50 6.81
C ILE A 146 19.77 -8.39 7.76
N SER A 147 20.10 -7.86 8.94
CA SER A 147 20.58 -8.62 10.09
C SER A 147 19.50 -8.61 11.17
N CYS A 148 19.19 -9.78 11.70
CA CYS A 148 18.20 -9.96 12.76
C CYS A 148 18.87 -10.42 14.06
N SER A 149 18.40 -9.88 15.18
CA SER A 149 18.75 -10.31 16.54
C SER A 149 17.48 -10.60 17.31
N THR A 150 17.49 -11.66 18.10
CA THR A 150 16.40 -11.98 19.02
C THR A 150 16.80 -11.61 20.45
N ALA A 151 15.93 -10.92 21.17
CA ALA A 151 16.09 -10.58 22.58
C ALA A 151 14.71 -10.53 23.26
N ASP A 152 14.61 -11.07 24.47
CA ASP A 152 13.41 -11.01 25.31
C ASP A 152 12.11 -11.35 24.58
N ASP A 153 12.06 -12.51 23.91
CA ASP A 153 10.91 -12.97 23.12
C ASP A 153 10.48 -11.99 22.00
N ASN A 154 11.41 -11.19 21.46
CA ASN A 154 11.19 -10.32 20.32
C ASN A 154 12.32 -10.50 19.30
N SER A 155 11.99 -10.29 18.03
CA SER A 155 12.90 -10.26 16.89
C SER A 155 13.02 -8.83 16.37
N PHE A 156 14.27 -8.37 16.29
CA PHE A 156 14.64 -7.04 15.83
C PHE A 156 15.52 -7.19 14.60
N CYS A 157 15.12 -6.59 13.49
CA CYS A 157 15.82 -6.70 12.23
C CYS A 157 16.09 -5.31 11.63
N ALA A 158 17.32 -5.08 11.18
CA ALA A 158 17.76 -3.83 10.58
C ALA A 158 18.72 -4.09 9.40
N PRO A 159 18.94 -3.12 8.50
CA PRO A 159 19.97 -3.22 7.48
C PRO A 159 21.32 -3.61 8.05
N LYS A 160 21.99 -4.57 7.40
CA LYS A 160 23.28 -5.08 7.82
C LYS A 160 24.33 -3.96 7.74
N ILE A 161 25.01 -3.72 8.86
CA ILE A 161 26.15 -2.80 8.90
C ILE A 161 27.28 -3.30 7.99
N THR A 162 28.02 -2.37 7.40
CA THR A 162 29.17 -2.69 6.54
C THR A 162 30.29 -3.33 7.36
N SER A 163 31.29 -3.91 6.68
CA SER A 163 32.49 -4.45 7.33
C SER A 163 33.27 -3.42 8.17
N THR A 164 33.05 -2.12 7.94
CA THR A 164 33.63 -1.02 8.70
C THR A 164 32.76 -0.54 9.87
N GLY A 165 31.61 -1.18 10.11
CA GLY A 165 30.65 -0.80 11.15
C GLY A 165 29.74 0.37 10.80
N ALA A 166 29.75 0.84 9.55
CA ALA A 166 28.90 1.94 9.10
C ALA A 166 27.50 1.44 8.67
N ARG A 167 26.49 2.32 8.73
CA ARG A 167 25.18 2.04 8.12
C ARG A 167 25.32 1.99 6.59
N PRO A 168 24.67 1.04 5.90
CA PRO A 168 24.74 0.95 4.44
C PRO A 168 24.04 2.15 3.77
N ASP A 169 24.58 2.64 2.66
CA ASP A 169 23.92 3.67 1.83
C ASP A 169 22.94 3.02 0.87
N ILE A 170 21.69 2.82 1.31
CA ILE A 170 20.64 2.19 0.51
C ILE A 170 19.86 3.29 -0.21
N ARG A 171 19.82 3.21 -1.55
CA ARG A 171 19.12 4.16 -2.41
C ARG A 171 18.10 3.44 -3.28
N ILE A 172 16.87 3.91 -3.24
CA ILE A 172 15.75 3.43 -4.05
C ILE A 172 15.53 4.45 -5.16
N SER A 173 15.77 4.02 -6.40
CA SER A 173 15.49 4.84 -7.57
C SER A 173 14.12 4.45 -8.12
N THR A 174 13.22 5.42 -8.25
CA THR A 174 11.90 5.20 -8.85
C THR A 174 11.93 5.58 -10.31
N THR A 175 11.20 4.83 -11.13
CA THR A 175 11.03 5.11 -12.55
C THR A 175 9.59 5.49 -12.80
N GLN A 176 9.39 6.61 -13.51
CA GLN A 176 8.05 6.98 -13.99
C GLN A 176 7.46 5.88 -14.84
N GLN A 177 6.19 5.61 -14.58
CA GLN A 177 5.46 4.52 -15.19
C GLN A 177 4.58 5.04 -16.33
N VAL A 178 4.49 4.27 -17.42
CA VAL A 178 3.82 4.69 -18.66
C VAL A 178 2.33 4.35 -18.65
N LEU A 179 1.49 5.32 -19.05
CA LEU A 179 0.05 5.12 -19.29
C LEU A 179 -0.16 4.35 -20.58
N LYS A 180 -0.74 3.14 -20.49
CA LYS A 180 -1.33 2.51 -21.66
C LYS A 180 -2.75 3.08 -21.85
N PRO A 181 -3.08 3.71 -22.99
CA PRO A 181 -4.41 4.26 -23.21
C PRO A 181 -5.47 3.15 -23.18
N GLN A 182 -6.55 3.35 -22.40
CA GLN A 182 -7.67 2.40 -22.23
C GLN A 182 -8.65 2.35 -23.42
N GLY A 183 -8.25 2.80 -24.61
CA GLY A 183 -9.07 2.62 -25.81
C GLY A 183 -9.17 1.14 -26.16
N ASN A 184 -10.20 0.45 -25.69
CA ASN A 184 -10.58 -0.95 -25.98
C ASN A 184 -9.69 -2.06 -25.38
N ALA A 185 -9.03 -1.81 -24.24
CA ALA A 185 -8.24 -2.85 -23.57
C ALA A 185 -9.15 -4.01 -23.09
N LYS A 186 -8.85 -5.25 -23.51
CA LYS A 186 -9.54 -6.45 -23.02
C LYS A 186 -9.16 -6.72 -21.56
N CYS A 187 -9.93 -7.54 -20.83
CA CYS A 187 -9.57 -7.90 -19.45
C CYS A 187 -8.15 -8.47 -19.32
N ASP A 188 -7.67 -9.23 -20.32
CA ASP A 188 -6.28 -9.72 -20.36
C ASP A 188 -5.22 -8.61 -20.46
N ASP A 189 -5.57 -7.45 -21.04
CA ASP A 189 -4.70 -6.30 -21.09
C ASP A 189 -4.71 -5.52 -19.77
N ASN A 190 -5.85 -5.46 -19.08
CA ASN A 190 -5.97 -4.81 -17.77
C ASN A 190 -5.30 -5.62 -16.67
N ALA A 191 -5.37 -6.95 -16.73
CA ALA A 191 -4.69 -7.86 -15.81
C ALA A 191 -3.16 -7.79 -15.88
N LYS A 192 -2.61 -7.25 -16.98
CA LYS A 192 -1.15 -7.03 -17.16
C LYS A 192 -0.72 -5.61 -16.78
N GLN A 193 -1.66 -4.75 -16.40
CA GLN A 193 -1.38 -3.39 -15.96
C GLN A 193 -1.36 -3.33 -14.45
N TYR A 194 -0.45 -2.55 -13.89
CA TYR A 194 -0.45 -2.32 -12.46
C TYR A 194 -1.62 -1.40 -12.14
N GLN A 195 -2.45 -1.85 -11.22
CA GLN A 195 -3.59 -1.08 -10.78
C GLN A 195 -3.19 -0.30 -9.53
N SER A 196 -3.59 0.96 -9.50
CA SER A 196 -3.28 1.83 -8.37
C SER A 196 -4.39 2.83 -8.13
N TRP A 197 -4.47 3.23 -6.88
CA TRP A 197 -5.45 4.14 -6.36
C TRP A 197 -4.82 5.12 -5.38
N ARG A 198 -5.52 6.24 -5.17
CA ARG A 198 -5.30 7.11 -4.03
C ARG A 198 -6.56 7.14 -3.17
N VAL A 199 -6.38 6.93 -1.87
CA VAL A 199 -7.41 7.08 -0.84
C VAL A 199 -7.29 8.50 -0.32
N ASP A 200 -8.24 9.35 -0.71
CA ASP A 200 -8.33 10.75 -0.34
C ASP A 200 -9.37 10.96 0.78
N LYS A 201 -9.18 11.95 1.65
CA LYS A 201 -10.18 12.42 2.63
C LYS A 201 -10.71 11.32 3.55
N TRP A 202 -9.83 10.40 3.97
CA TRP A 202 -10.19 9.37 4.94
C TRP A 202 -10.75 10.00 6.22
N THR A 203 -11.93 9.56 6.62
CA THR A 203 -12.62 10.02 7.84
C THR A 203 -13.30 8.86 8.53
N ARG A 204 -13.16 8.76 9.85
CA ARG A 204 -13.91 7.84 10.71
C ARG A 204 -14.34 8.58 11.97
N LEU A 205 -15.58 8.39 12.40
CA LEU A 205 -16.12 8.99 13.61
C LEU A 205 -16.25 7.91 14.67
N ILE A 206 -15.59 8.12 15.81
CA ILE A 206 -15.55 7.16 16.89
C ILE A 206 -16.10 7.82 18.15
N GLU A 207 -17.13 7.25 18.76
CA GLU A 207 -17.64 7.72 20.04
C GLU A 207 -17.15 6.79 21.17
N MET A 208 -16.56 7.38 22.19
CA MET A 208 -15.97 6.65 23.32
C MET A 208 -16.59 7.09 24.64
N ALA A 209 -16.42 6.31 25.70
CA ALA A 209 -16.80 6.77 27.04
C ALA A 209 -16.00 8.02 27.46
N PRO A 210 -16.59 8.93 28.27
CA PRO A 210 -15.85 10.06 28.83
C PRO A 210 -14.60 9.59 29.59
N GLY A 211 -13.46 10.23 29.32
CA GLY A 211 -12.18 9.89 29.96
C GLY A 211 -11.37 8.80 29.24
N SER A 212 -11.92 8.20 28.18
CA SER A 212 -11.13 7.32 27.29
C SER A 212 -10.09 8.11 26.51
N THR A 213 -8.96 7.46 26.21
CA THR A 213 -7.91 8.00 25.34
C THR A 213 -7.79 7.12 24.09
N SER A 214 -7.28 7.68 22.98
CA SER A 214 -7.04 6.93 21.74
C SER A 214 -6.10 5.73 21.94
N ALA A 215 -5.17 5.82 22.89
CA ALA A 215 -4.23 4.73 23.24
C ALA A 215 -4.87 3.59 24.06
N HIS A 216 -6.00 3.84 24.71
CA HIS A 216 -6.72 2.86 25.53
C HIS A 216 -8.23 2.93 25.28
N PRO A 217 -8.72 2.32 24.18
CA PRO A 217 -10.13 2.34 23.85
C PRO A 217 -10.96 1.40 24.73
N LEU A 218 -11.27 1.87 25.94
CA LEU A 218 -12.37 1.31 26.75
C LEU A 218 -13.72 1.80 26.20
N PRO A 219 -14.79 1.00 26.37
CA PRO A 219 -15.57 0.46 25.27
C PRO A 219 -16.14 1.53 24.33
N LEU A 220 -16.00 1.26 23.04
CA LEU A 220 -16.56 2.05 21.95
C LEU A 220 -18.09 2.10 22.10
N LYS A 221 -18.65 3.32 22.18
CA LYS A 221 -20.11 3.53 22.14
C LYS A 221 -20.63 3.38 20.71
N SER A 222 -19.93 3.97 19.75
CA SER A 222 -20.24 3.87 18.33
C SER A 222 -18.99 4.08 17.47
N ASP A 223 -19.03 3.54 16.26
CA ASP A 223 -17.99 3.70 15.25
C ASP A 223 -18.65 3.74 13.88
N SER A 224 -18.48 4.85 13.17
CA SER A 224 -19.11 5.04 11.85
C SER A 224 -18.56 4.12 10.77
N GLY A 225 -17.39 3.50 11.01
CA GLY A 225 -16.56 2.97 9.94
C GLY A 225 -15.97 4.11 9.07
N PRO A 226 -15.09 3.78 8.12
CA PRO A 226 -14.47 4.78 7.28
C PRO A 226 -15.37 5.30 6.15
N ALA A 227 -15.14 6.57 5.82
CA ALA A 227 -15.61 7.21 4.60
C ALA A 227 -14.41 7.88 3.92
N PHE A 228 -14.32 7.75 2.59
CA PHE A 228 -13.20 8.28 1.81
C PHE A 228 -13.56 8.46 0.34
N VAL A 229 -12.69 9.13 -0.41
CA VAL A 229 -12.74 9.24 -1.86
C VAL A 229 -11.66 8.34 -2.45
N LEU A 230 -12.05 7.40 -3.30
CA LEU A 230 -11.13 6.52 -4.01
C LEU A 230 -10.89 7.08 -5.41
N ARG A 231 -9.64 7.34 -5.76
CA ARG A 231 -9.26 7.80 -7.10
C ARG A 231 -8.46 6.73 -7.80
N ASN A 232 -8.98 6.18 -8.89
CA ASN A 232 -8.23 5.26 -9.72
C ASN A 232 -7.18 6.04 -10.52
N LEU A 233 -5.91 5.63 -10.43
CA LEU A 233 -4.80 6.28 -11.11
C LEU A 233 -4.41 5.56 -12.41
N ALA A 234 -4.73 4.27 -12.53
CA ALA A 234 -4.36 3.42 -13.67
C ALA A 234 -5.22 3.66 -14.94
N GLY A 235 -6.49 4.04 -14.82
CA GLY A 235 -7.46 4.07 -15.91
C GLY A 235 -8.35 5.31 -15.94
N GLY A 236 -7.87 6.39 -16.56
CA GLY A 236 -8.71 7.56 -16.89
C GLY A 236 -9.12 8.46 -15.73
N GLY A 237 -8.74 8.15 -14.49
CA GLY A 237 -8.98 9.02 -13.33
C GLY A 237 -10.36 8.86 -12.69
N ALA A 238 -11.00 7.69 -12.80
CA ALA A 238 -12.30 7.44 -12.16
C ALA A 238 -12.26 7.75 -10.66
N VAL A 239 -13.29 8.44 -10.17
CA VAL A 239 -13.39 8.87 -8.77
C VAL A 239 -14.63 8.25 -8.16
N PHE A 240 -14.45 7.57 -7.03
CA PHE A 240 -15.54 6.95 -6.29
C PHE A 240 -15.66 7.57 -4.89
N SER A 241 -16.89 7.69 -4.42
CA SER A 241 -17.21 8.04 -3.03
C SER A 241 -17.53 6.76 -2.27
N CYS A 242 -16.72 6.45 -1.26
CA CYS A 242 -16.81 5.21 -0.48
C CYS A 242 -17.31 5.51 0.94
N THR A 243 -18.28 4.73 1.41
CA THR A 243 -18.82 4.81 2.77
C THR A 243 -19.13 3.42 3.28
N SER A 244 -18.91 3.16 4.58
CA SER A 244 -19.31 1.90 5.19
C SER A 244 -20.81 1.67 5.10
N ASP A 245 -21.21 0.41 4.96
CA ASP A 245 -22.60 0.01 4.90
C ASP A 245 -23.29 0.20 6.26
N SER A 246 -24.56 0.59 6.22
CA SER A 246 -25.37 0.87 7.42
C SER A 246 -25.71 -0.38 8.25
N SER A 247 -25.47 -1.58 7.72
CA SER A 247 -25.68 -2.86 8.41
C SER A 247 -24.63 -3.17 9.49
N GLY A 248 -23.62 -2.31 9.66
CA GLY A 248 -22.60 -2.47 10.71
C GLY A 248 -21.56 -3.55 10.39
N GLN A 249 -20.53 -3.61 11.24
CA GLN A 249 -19.38 -4.51 11.08
C GLN A 249 -19.80 -5.98 10.92
N MET A 250 -19.28 -6.66 9.90
CA MET A 250 -19.35 -8.11 9.78
C MET A 250 -18.05 -8.68 10.34
N ASN A 251 -18.12 -9.51 11.39
CA ASN A 251 -16.94 -10.14 12.03
C ASN A 251 -15.86 -9.12 12.49
N SER A 252 -16.27 -7.98 13.04
CA SER A 252 -15.38 -6.86 13.42
C SER A 252 -14.77 -6.06 12.25
N THR A 253 -15.13 -6.37 11.00
CA THR A 253 -14.65 -5.65 9.81
C THR A 253 -15.79 -4.81 9.23
N PHE A 254 -15.50 -3.57 8.83
CA PHE A 254 -16.46 -2.76 8.07
C PHE A 254 -16.41 -3.14 6.60
N LEU A 255 -17.59 -3.29 6.00
CA LEU A 255 -17.74 -3.44 4.55
C LEU A 255 -18.37 -2.16 3.99
N GLY A 256 -18.08 -1.84 2.74
CA GLY A 256 -18.73 -0.72 2.07
C GLY A 256 -18.59 -0.74 0.57
N VAL A 257 -19.49 0.00 -0.08
CA VAL A 257 -19.54 0.16 -1.54
C VAL A 257 -19.10 1.56 -1.94
N CYS A 258 -18.32 1.64 -3.02
CA CYS A 258 -17.84 2.89 -3.60
C CYS A 258 -18.70 3.26 -4.82
N LYS A 259 -19.38 4.40 -4.74
CA LYS A 259 -20.23 4.91 -5.83
C LYS A 259 -19.41 5.80 -6.75
N SER A 260 -19.40 5.52 -8.06
CA SER A 260 -18.73 6.39 -9.03
C SER A 260 -19.36 7.79 -9.02
N THR A 261 -18.51 8.80 -8.96
CA THR A 261 -18.87 10.22 -8.99
C THR A 261 -18.58 10.87 -10.35
N THR A 262 -17.94 10.12 -11.24
CA THR A 262 -17.51 10.56 -12.57
C THR A 262 -18.04 9.59 -13.62
N SER A 263 -18.93 10.04 -14.50
CA SER A 263 -19.42 9.29 -15.67
C SER A 263 -18.37 9.16 -16.80
N VAL A 264 -17.08 9.21 -16.46
CA VAL A 264 -15.97 9.42 -17.42
C VAL A 264 -15.67 8.18 -18.26
N LEU A 265 -16.18 7.01 -17.89
CA LEU A 265 -16.20 5.83 -18.74
C LEU A 265 -17.63 5.67 -19.24
N GLY A 266 -17.83 5.72 -20.56
CA GLY A 266 -19.13 5.51 -21.22
C GLY A 266 -19.72 4.11 -21.05
N ASN A 267 -19.37 3.40 -19.99
CA ASN A 267 -19.93 2.14 -19.52
C ASN A 267 -20.17 2.25 -18.01
N GLU A 268 -21.42 2.12 -17.60
CA GLU A 268 -21.91 2.19 -16.22
C GLU A 268 -21.49 1.00 -15.33
N THR A 269 -20.44 0.24 -15.66
CA THR A 269 -20.24 -1.12 -15.14
C THR A 269 -18.96 -1.35 -14.32
N THR A 270 -18.15 -0.32 -14.04
CA THR A 270 -17.02 -0.44 -13.10
C THR A 270 -17.50 -0.23 -11.66
N ALA A 271 -17.39 -1.26 -10.83
CA ALA A 271 -17.76 -1.22 -9.42
C ALA A 271 -16.51 -1.22 -8.54
N ALA A 272 -16.58 -0.54 -7.40
CA ALA A 272 -15.53 -0.62 -6.38
C ALA A 272 -16.17 -0.88 -5.02
N ARG A 273 -15.51 -1.68 -4.20
CA ARG A 273 -15.91 -2.01 -2.82
C ARG A 273 -14.69 -2.01 -1.93
N PHE A 274 -14.92 -1.96 -0.62
CA PHE A 274 -13.84 -2.04 0.35
C PHE A 274 -14.23 -2.86 1.57
N SER A 275 -13.21 -3.36 2.25
CA SER A 275 -13.30 -3.82 3.63
C SER A 275 -12.27 -3.10 4.50
N PHE A 276 -12.59 -2.83 5.76
CA PHE A 276 -11.68 -2.20 6.72
C PHE A 276 -11.68 -2.94 8.04
N ASP A 277 -10.51 -3.44 8.44
CA ASP A 277 -10.28 -4.05 9.74
C ASP A 277 -9.79 -2.98 10.74
N PRO A 278 -10.64 -2.50 11.66
CA PRO A 278 -10.29 -1.46 12.62
C PRO A 278 -9.34 -1.94 13.74
N LYS A 279 -9.02 -3.23 13.84
CA LYS A 279 -8.01 -3.75 14.78
C LYS A 279 -6.61 -3.73 14.18
N LEU A 280 -6.53 -3.84 12.86
CA LEU A 280 -5.27 -3.84 12.12
C LEU A 280 -5.02 -2.50 11.39
N ASP A 281 -6.03 -1.62 11.37
CA ASP A 281 -6.06 -0.40 10.57
C ASP A 281 -5.76 -0.66 9.08
N LEU A 282 -6.25 -1.78 8.55
CA LEU A 282 -6.05 -2.19 7.16
C LEU A 282 -7.32 -2.00 6.34
N VAL A 283 -7.20 -1.26 5.24
CA VAL A 283 -8.23 -1.19 4.20
C VAL A 283 -7.84 -2.10 3.03
N THR A 284 -8.77 -2.94 2.59
CA THR A 284 -8.68 -3.70 1.34
C THR A 284 -9.65 -3.10 0.34
N LEU A 285 -9.13 -2.72 -0.82
CA LEU A 285 -9.85 -2.12 -1.93
C LEU A 285 -9.97 -3.14 -3.04
N GLU A 286 -11.17 -3.28 -3.58
CA GLU A 286 -11.45 -4.19 -4.69
C GLU A 286 -12.18 -3.39 -5.77
N GLN A 287 -11.65 -3.42 -7.00
CA GLN A 287 -12.29 -2.80 -8.15
C GLN A 287 -12.53 -3.83 -9.24
N ASP A 288 -13.77 -3.95 -9.64
CA ASP A 288 -14.24 -4.80 -10.72
C ASP A 288 -14.34 -4.00 -12.03
N TRP A 289 -13.67 -4.50 -13.05
CA TRP A 289 -13.70 -3.97 -14.41
C TRP A 289 -14.52 -4.90 -15.30
N ASP A 290 -15.66 -4.42 -15.78
CA ASP A 290 -16.37 -5.06 -16.88
C ASP A 290 -15.73 -4.64 -18.21
N CYS A 291 -15.05 -5.58 -18.86
CA CYS A 291 -14.35 -5.34 -20.12
C CYS A 291 -15.25 -5.60 -21.34
N GLY A 292 -16.55 -5.82 -21.15
CA GLY A 292 -17.49 -6.23 -22.17
C GLY A 292 -17.42 -7.73 -22.49
N SER A 293 -18.37 -8.19 -23.30
CA SER A 293 -18.48 -9.60 -23.74
C SER A 293 -18.59 -10.62 -22.59
N GLY A 294 -19.04 -10.19 -21.40
CA GLY A 294 -19.14 -11.04 -20.21
C GLY A 294 -17.81 -11.32 -19.50
N SER A 295 -16.73 -10.60 -19.86
CA SER A 295 -15.43 -10.72 -19.20
C SER A 295 -15.27 -9.67 -18.09
N VAL A 296 -14.80 -10.12 -16.92
CA VAL A 296 -14.57 -9.28 -15.74
C VAL A 296 -13.11 -9.43 -15.28
N PHE A 297 -12.51 -8.33 -14.85
CA PHE A 297 -11.19 -8.30 -14.23
C PHE A 297 -11.30 -7.64 -12.85
N GLU A 298 -10.85 -8.33 -11.81
CA GLU A 298 -10.82 -7.81 -10.44
C GLU A 298 -9.40 -7.39 -10.07
N ALA A 299 -9.26 -6.21 -9.47
CA ALA A 299 -8.00 -5.70 -8.97
C ALA A 299 -8.10 -5.39 -7.48
N VAL A 300 -7.11 -5.84 -6.72
CA VAL A 300 -7.08 -5.72 -5.25
C VAL A 300 -5.88 -4.90 -4.80
N GLY A 301 -6.11 -3.98 -3.88
CA GLY A 301 -5.07 -3.20 -3.21
C GLY A 301 -5.28 -3.19 -1.70
N VAL A 302 -4.19 -3.27 -0.93
CA VAL A 302 -4.26 -3.25 0.55
C VAL A 302 -3.40 -2.12 1.08
N ALA A 303 -3.95 -1.34 2.00
CA ALA A 303 -3.23 -0.25 2.65
C ALA A 303 -3.46 -0.23 4.17
N TYR A 304 -2.39 0.11 4.88
CA TYR A 304 -2.41 0.49 6.29
C TYR A 304 -2.73 1.97 6.41
N MET A 305 -3.72 2.29 7.24
CA MET A 305 -4.27 3.63 7.39
C MET A 305 -3.81 4.25 8.70
N GLN A 306 -2.71 5.01 8.66
CA GLN A 306 -2.18 5.71 9.81
C GLN A 306 -3.02 6.98 10.12
N ALA A 307 -4.25 6.80 10.62
CA ALA A 307 -5.16 7.90 10.92
C ALA A 307 -4.86 8.56 12.27
N ALA A 308 -4.84 9.90 12.30
CA ALA A 308 -4.80 10.69 13.53
C ALA A 308 -6.22 11.00 14.01
N CYS A 309 -6.48 10.84 15.31
CA CYS A 309 -7.81 11.04 15.89
C CYS A 309 -7.84 12.20 16.88
N ASP A 310 -8.66 13.22 16.60
CA ASP A 310 -8.87 14.37 17.46
C ASP A 310 -10.27 14.38 18.07
N ARG A 311 -10.36 14.76 19.35
CA ARG A 311 -11.63 14.90 20.06
C ARG A 311 -12.35 16.16 19.59
N ARG A 312 -13.61 16.05 19.15
CA ARG A 312 -14.44 17.25 18.89
C ARG A 312 -14.62 18.04 20.18
N PHE A 313 -14.56 19.36 20.07
CA PHE A 313 -14.70 20.26 21.21
C PHE A 313 -15.94 19.92 22.04
N ASN A 314 -15.75 19.67 23.34
CA ASN A 314 -16.79 19.27 24.29
C ASN A 314 -17.67 18.08 23.85
N SER A 315 -17.10 17.09 23.16
CA SER A 315 -17.82 15.90 22.69
C SER A 315 -17.07 14.61 22.99
N ASP A 316 -17.79 13.52 23.18
CA ASP A 316 -17.23 12.16 23.28
C ASP A 316 -16.86 11.56 21.90
N VAL A 317 -17.04 12.33 20.83
CA VAL A 317 -16.75 11.93 19.46
C VAL A 317 -15.34 12.35 19.07
N PHE A 318 -14.54 11.37 18.65
CA PHE A 318 -13.27 11.52 17.98
C PHE A 318 -13.48 11.50 16.47
N VAL A 319 -12.80 12.41 15.77
CA VAL A 319 -12.72 12.44 14.31
C VAL A 319 -11.33 11.96 13.94
N CYS A 320 -11.27 10.81 13.28
CA CYS A 320 -10.04 10.25 12.78
C CYS A 320 -9.88 10.59 11.30
N THR A 321 -8.74 11.18 10.92
CA THR A 321 -8.42 11.56 9.54
C THR A 321 -7.02 11.09 9.17
N SER A 322 -6.81 10.82 7.88
CA SER A 322 -5.50 10.48 7.31
C SER A 322 -5.19 11.41 6.15
N GLU A 323 -3.90 11.69 5.94
CA GLU A 323 -3.39 12.23 4.68
C GLU A 323 -3.66 11.23 3.53
N PRO A 324 -3.57 11.66 2.25
CA PRO A 324 -3.79 10.77 1.12
C PRO A 324 -2.86 9.56 1.15
N VAL A 325 -3.43 8.35 1.01
CA VAL A 325 -2.66 7.11 0.97
C VAL A 325 -2.70 6.54 -0.44
N TRP A 326 -1.52 6.28 -1.03
CA TRP A 326 -1.45 5.57 -2.30
C TRP A 326 -1.48 4.05 -2.06
N VAL A 327 -2.22 3.36 -2.92
CA VAL A 327 -2.42 1.91 -2.85
C VAL A 327 -2.18 1.32 -4.23
N GLY A 328 -1.43 0.22 -4.28
CA GLY A 328 -1.17 -0.48 -5.52
C GLY A 328 -1.34 -1.99 -5.40
N THR A 329 -1.44 -2.67 -6.53
CA THR A 329 -1.49 -4.14 -6.59
C THR A 329 -0.15 -4.78 -6.19
N ALA A 330 -0.24 -6.06 -5.85
CA ALA A 330 0.83 -7.00 -5.48
C ALA A 330 2.20 -6.83 -6.15
N THR A 331 2.26 -6.60 -7.46
CA THR A 331 3.51 -6.73 -8.20
C THR A 331 3.55 -5.88 -9.46
N PHE A 332 4.75 -5.31 -9.66
CA PHE A 332 5.38 -4.95 -10.93
C PHE A 332 5.83 -6.18 -11.71
#